data_AF-A0A7Y3NWG6-F1
#
_entry.id   AF-A0A7Y3NWG6-F1
#
_cell.length_a   1.000
_cell.length_b   1.000
_cell.length_c   1.000
_cell.angle_alpha   90.00
_cell.angle_beta   90.00
_cell.angle_gamma   90.00
#
_symmetry.space_group_name_H-M   'P 1'
#
loop_
_entity.id
_entity.type
_entity.pdbx_description
1 polymer ?
#
loop_
_entity_poly.entity_id
_entity_poly.type
_entity_poly.pdbx_seq_one_letter_code
_entity_poly.pdbx_strand_id
1 'polypeptide(L)'
;FPLTVQPFHAYHIRVDIRTRRYTGRPRIAVLGSGNASLQYQQIKVLPTQPWRRYDVVFDSLQHHHVNVYFGVWGAAQGTLEWRNWHIAVAGLVNVLSRPGAPTVVRAYRAGRDYVLIRDPLLGTTPYAGQYTPWHKCPSIHFLKAVPDGTVVRVSWFYPPVFYGGQVSIALGSRRTKALFRQEIRLVTAALHPQGYMMSFDEIRIMGWGLRGTRPQQSPGRLLAKRVRYCTHLLGTAQGYIWSDMFDPYHNAHAHYYLVHGSLAGSWRGLSRKVVVMNWNFGRRAASLKFFATRGYRQIIAGYYDSPLANLRLWMASAAGVHGIIGYMYTTWRGDYRQLKAFAQTVRR
;
A
#
# COMPACT_ATOMS: atom_id res chain seq x y z
N PHE A 1 16.26 -4.56 -19.19
CA PHE A 1 16.17 -5.57 -20.25
C PHE A 1 14.76 -6.15 -20.30
N PRO A 2 14.26 -6.51 -21.48
CA PRO A 2 12.95 -7.14 -21.65
C PRO A 2 12.98 -8.58 -21.12
N LEU A 3 11.86 -9.02 -20.54
CA LEU A 3 11.66 -10.36 -20.00
C LEU A 3 10.26 -10.86 -20.39
N THR A 4 10.19 -12.01 -21.02
CA THR A 4 8.92 -12.73 -21.22
C THR A 4 8.48 -13.37 -19.91
N VAL A 5 7.24 -13.14 -19.52
CA VAL A 5 6.64 -13.65 -18.28
C VAL A 5 5.31 -14.33 -18.59
N GLN A 6 4.90 -15.24 -17.71
CA GLN A 6 3.56 -15.79 -17.75
C GLN A 6 2.64 -14.89 -16.92
N PRO A 7 1.44 -14.52 -17.40
CA PRO A 7 0.46 -13.78 -16.60
C PRO A 7 0.14 -14.50 -15.29
N PHE A 8 -0.14 -13.73 -14.25
CA PHE A 8 -0.51 -14.17 -12.91
C PHE A 8 0.50 -15.13 -12.28
N HIS A 9 1.79 -14.82 -12.48
CA HIS A 9 2.89 -15.51 -11.83
C HIS A 9 3.68 -14.52 -10.98
N ALA A 10 3.98 -14.96 -9.76
CA ALA A 10 4.94 -14.28 -8.91
C ALA A 10 6.37 -14.60 -9.39
N TYR A 11 7.22 -13.58 -9.45
CA TYR A 11 8.63 -13.68 -9.80
C TYR A 11 9.48 -13.13 -8.66
N HIS A 12 10.58 -13.82 -8.37
CA HIS A 12 11.58 -13.41 -7.40
C HIS A 12 12.83 -12.92 -8.14
N ILE A 13 13.28 -11.72 -7.78
CA ILE A 13 14.56 -11.18 -8.21
C ILE A 13 15.45 -11.09 -6.98
N ARG A 14 16.61 -11.76 -7.03
CA ARG A 14 17.69 -11.60 -6.06
C ARG A 14 18.88 -10.89 -6.69
N VAL A 15 19.62 -10.12 -5.91
CA VAL A 15 20.88 -9.47 -6.34
C VAL A 15 21.77 -9.20 -5.12
N ASP A 16 23.09 -9.29 -5.29
CA ASP A 16 24.04 -8.85 -4.27
C ASP A 16 24.51 -7.42 -4.58
N ILE A 17 24.54 -6.56 -3.55
CA ILE A 17 24.91 -5.15 -3.69
C ILE A 17 26.01 -4.78 -2.69
N ARG A 18 27.03 -4.08 -3.18
CA ARG A 18 28.10 -3.44 -2.39
C ARG A 18 28.06 -1.94 -2.61
N THR A 19 28.36 -1.16 -1.57
CA THR A 19 28.45 0.30 -1.68
C THR A 19 29.69 0.85 -0.98
N ARG A 20 30.18 2.00 -1.46
CA ARG A 20 31.25 2.77 -0.80
C ARG A 20 30.93 4.26 -0.89
N ARG A 21 30.76 4.91 0.27
CA ARG A 21 30.39 6.34 0.39
C ARG A 21 29.20 6.73 -0.50
N TYR A 22 28.28 5.81 -0.71
CA TYR A 22 27.16 5.96 -1.63
C TYR A 22 26.04 6.80 -1.01
N THR A 23 25.49 7.76 -1.75
CA THR A 23 24.45 8.68 -1.25
C THR A 23 23.08 8.52 -1.92
N GLY A 24 23.00 7.72 -3.00
CA GLY A 24 21.78 7.53 -3.77
C GLY A 24 20.82 6.47 -3.22
N ARG A 25 19.82 6.12 -4.02
CA ARG A 25 18.87 5.03 -3.72
C ARG A 25 18.86 4.02 -4.87
N PRO A 26 19.43 2.82 -4.68
CA PRO A 26 19.37 1.79 -5.70
C PRO A 26 17.93 1.30 -5.84
N ARG A 27 17.54 0.93 -7.06
CA ARG A 27 16.20 0.43 -7.34
C ARG A 27 16.25 -0.69 -8.37
N ILE A 28 15.43 -1.70 -8.12
CA ILE A 28 14.99 -2.66 -9.13
C ILE A 28 13.60 -2.19 -9.56
N ALA A 29 13.42 -1.84 -10.82
CA ALA A 29 12.12 -1.48 -11.36
C ALA A 29 11.65 -2.58 -12.31
N VAL A 30 10.39 -2.99 -12.17
CA VAL A 30 9.74 -3.91 -13.11
C VAL A 30 8.53 -3.19 -13.68
N LEU A 31 8.57 -2.93 -14.99
CA LEU A 31 7.53 -2.19 -15.70
C LEU A 31 6.82 -3.10 -16.68
N GLY A 32 5.51 -3.22 -16.55
CA GLY A 32 4.64 -3.82 -17.57
C GLY A 32 4.30 -2.83 -18.68
N SER A 33 3.42 -3.26 -19.59
CA SER A 33 2.86 -2.45 -20.67
C SER A 33 2.33 -1.10 -20.16
N GLY A 34 2.55 -0.02 -20.91
CA GLY A 34 2.14 1.33 -20.51
C GLY A 34 2.92 1.92 -19.33
N ASN A 35 4.13 1.39 -19.06
CA ASN A 35 4.99 1.78 -17.93
C ASN A 35 4.36 1.54 -16.55
N ALA A 36 3.42 0.59 -16.44
CA ALA A 36 2.83 0.21 -15.17
C ALA A 36 3.89 -0.45 -14.25
N SER A 37 4.16 0.16 -13.09
CA SER A 37 5.10 -0.43 -12.13
C SER A 37 4.48 -1.64 -11.44
N LEU A 38 5.20 -2.77 -11.43
CA LEU A 38 4.77 -4.04 -10.82
C LEU A 38 5.54 -4.37 -9.53
N GLN A 39 6.68 -3.72 -9.32
CA GLN A 39 7.53 -3.87 -8.15
C GLN A 39 7.58 -2.55 -7.37
N TYR A 40 7.41 -2.61 -6.04
CA TYR A 40 7.37 -1.44 -5.17
C TYR A 40 8.21 -1.57 -3.89
N GLN A 41 8.91 -2.69 -3.65
CA GLN A 41 9.80 -2.81 -2.48
C GLN A 41 11.03 -1.92 -2.65
N GLN A 42 11.48 -1.32 -1.55
CA GLN A 42 12.68 -0.49 -1.53
C GLN A 42 13.93 -1.30 -1.21
N ILE A 43 15.01 -1.01 -1.91
CA ILE A 43 16.35 -1.51 -1.58
C ILE A 43 17.01 -0.47 -0.67
N LYS A 44 17.13 -0.81 0.61
CA LYS A 44 17.77 0.05 1.61
C LYS A 44 19.22 -0.39 1.81
N VAL A 45 20.13 0.26 1.09
CA VAL A 45 21.58 0.12 1.28
C VAL A 45 22.09 1.12 2.31
N LEU A 46 23.16 0.77 3.02
CA LEU A 46 23.96 1.70 3.79
C LEU A 46 24.90 2.48 2.86
N PRO A 47 25.41 3.66 3.27
CA PRO A 47 26.39 4.39 2.46
C PRO A 47 27.65 3.59 2.14
N THR A 48 28.10 2.77 3.08
CA THR A 48 29.17 1.80 2.87
C THR A 48 28.74 0.47 3.46
N GLN A 49 28.75 -0.58 2.64
CA GLN A 49 28.48 -1.95 3.09
C GLN A 49 29.26 -2.95 2.24
N PRO A 50 29.63 -4.11 2.79
CA PRO A 50 30.10 -5.23 2.00
C PRO A 50 28.98 -5.77 1.11
N TRP A 51 29.28 -6.78 0.30
CA TRP A 51 28.26 -7.49 -0.47
C TRP A 51 27.14 -8.00 0.42
N ARG A 52 25.92 -7.56 0.14
CA ARG A 52 24.71 -8.00 0.83
C ARG A 52 23.64 -8.35 -0.19
N ARG A 53 22.93 -9.44 0.05
CA ARG A 53 21.80 -9.86 -0.77
C ARG A 53 20.57 -9.00 -0.52
N TYR A 54 19.87 -8.69 -1.60
CA TYR A 54 18.55 -8.07 -1.61
C TYR A 54 17.61 -8.88 -2.47
N ASP A 55 16.36 -8.92 -2.05
CA ASP A 55 15.30 -9.70 -2.66
C ASP A 55 14.08 -8.81 -2.91
N VAL A 56 13.51 -8.93 -4.11
CA VAL A 56 12.24 -8.30 -4.47
C VAL A 56 11.34 -9.32 -5.15
N VAL A 57 10.03 -9.16 -4.96
CA VAL A 57 9.01 -10.03 -5.55
C VAL A 57 7.96 -9.17 -6.24
N PHE A 58 7.59 -9.56 -7.46
CA PHE A 58 6.51 -8.91 -8.22
C PHE A 58 5.58 -9.96 -8.83
N ASP A 59 4.33 -9.57 -9.05
CA ASP A 59 3.36 -10.38 -9.81
C ASP A 59 3.31 -9.80 -11.23
N SER A 60 3.39 -10.66 -12.24
CA SER A 60 3.25 -10.24 -13.65
C SER A 60 1.85 -9.72 -13.97
N LEU A 61 0.85 -10.01 -13.14
CA LEU A 61 -0.56 -9.68 -13.34
C LEU A 61 -1.02 -10.12 -14.74
N GLN A 62 -1.58 -9.22 -15.55
CA GLN A 62 -2.04 -9.58 -16.90
C GLN A 62 -0.93 -9.47 -17.96
N HIS A 63 0.30 -9.13 -17.58
CA HIS A 63 1.36 -8.88 -18.54
C HIS A 63 2.03 -10.17 -19.00
N HIS A 64 2.38 -10.21 -20.30
CA HIS A 64 3.18 -11.26 -20.92
C HIS A 64 4.65 -10.86 -21.12
N HIS A 65 4.94 -9.56 -21.04
CA HIS A 65 6.28 -9.00 -21.12
C HIS A 65 6.44 -7.90 -20.09
N VAL A 66 7.62 -7.83 -19.50
CA VAL A 66 8.01 -6.76 -18.58
C VAL A 66 9.42 -6.27 -18.92
N ASN A 67 9.72 -5.03 -18.56
CA ASN A 67 11.08 -4.49 -18.57
C ASN A 67 11.61 -4.44 -17.15
N VAL A 68 12.75 -5.10 -16.93
CA VAL A 68 13.45 -5.10 -15.64
C VAL A 68 14.64 -4.15 -15.72
N TYR A 69 14.75 -3.24 -14.75
CA TYR A 69 15.83 -2.26 -14.65
C TYR A 69 16.50 -2.38 -13.30
N PHE A 70 17.84 -2.35 -13.31
CA PHE A 70 18.67 -2.17 -12.13
C PHE A 70 19.32 -0.79 -12.28
N GLY A 71 19.15 0.09 -11.32
CA GLY A 71 19.68 1.44 -11.49
C GLY A 71 19.45 2.36 -10.31
N VAL A 72 19.77 3.63 -10.57
CA VAL A 72 19.65 4.74 -9.64
C VAL A 72 18.90 5.84 -10.37
N TRP A 73 17.87 6.37 -9.72
CA TRP A 73 17.11 7.50 -10.25
C TRP A 73 17.37 8.72 -9.37
N GLY A 74 17.80 9.81 -9.99
CA GLY A 74 18.20 11.04 -9.31
C GLY A 74 19.70 11.09 -8.99
N ALA A 75 20.12 12.16 -8.32
CA ALA A 75 21.52 12.40 -7.98
C ALA A 75 22.04 11.36 -6.98
N ALA A 76 23.27 10.88 -7.24
CA ALA A 76 23.99 9.98 -6.36
C ALA A 76 25.50 10.24 -6.48
N GLN A 77 26.22 10.02 -5.38
CA GLN A 77 27.67 10.05 -5.32
C GLN A 77 28.18 8.73 -4.74
N GLY A 78 29.49 8.47 -4.86
CA GLY A 78 30.14 7.25 -4.38
C GLY A 78 29.99 6.07 -5.34
N THR A 79 30.20 4.86 -4.83
CA THR A 79 30.22 3.64 -5.63
C THR A 79 29.06 2.72 -5.26
N LEU A 80 28.39 2.18 -6.28
CA LEU A 80 27.34 1.16 -6.19
C LEU A 80 27.66 0.03 -7.17
N GLU A 81 27.78 -1.18 -6.68
CA GLU A 81 28.10 -2.35 -7.49
C GLU A 81 27.02 -3.43 -7.31
N TRP A 82 26.69 -4.11 -8.40
CA TRP A 82 25.68 -5.17 -8.46
C TRP A 82 26.32 -6.44 -9.00
N ARG A 83 26.01 -7.59 -8.42
CA ARG A 83 26.43 -8.90 -8.96
C ARG A 83 25.43 -9.99 -8.63
N ASN A 84 25.60 -11.16 -9.25
CA ASN A 84 24.83 -12.38 -8.97
C ASN A 84 23.31 -12.17 -9.05
N TRP A 85 22.84 -11.29 -9.94
CA TRP A 85 21.40 -11.11 -10.11
C TRP A 85 20.79 -12.37 -10.71
N HIS A 86 19.60 -12.72 -10.26
CA HIS A 86 18.88 -13.88 -10.75
C HIS A 86 17.38 -13.61 -10.67
N ILE A 87 16.67 -13.97 -11.72
CA ILE A 87 15.22 -13.82 -11.84
C ILE A 87 14.64 -15.20 -12.08
N ALA A 88 13.69 -15.61 -11.26
CA ALA A 88 12.98 -16.86 -11.43
C ALA A 88 11.52 -16.72 -11.00
N VAL A 89 10.69 -17.68 -11.40
CA VAL A 89 9.35 -17.84 -10.83
C VAL A 89 9.50 -18.05 -9.32
N ALA A 90 8.75 -17.30 -8.53
CA ALA A 90 8.77 -17.38 -7.08
C ALA A 90 8.16 -18.71 -6.60
N GLY A 91 8.68 -19.23 -5.49
CA GLY A 91 8.00 -20.27 -4.72
C GLY A 91 6.83 -19.70 -3.92
N LEU A 92 6.24 -20.54 -3.06
CA LEU A 92 5.08 -20.25 -2.22
C LEU A 92 5.35 -19.21 -1.11
N VAL A 93 5.93 -18.06 -1.42
CA VAL A 93 6.21 -16.98 -0.47
C VAL A 93 4.93 -16.27 -0.04
N ASN A 94 4.83 -15.92 1.24
CA ASN A 94 3.71 -15.19 1.83
C ASN A 94 2.34 -15.82 1.47
N VAL A 95 2.19 -17.15 1.62
CA VAL A 95 0.94 -17.87 1.28
C VAL A 95 -0.23 -17.36 2.11
N LEU A 96 -1.13 -16.61 1.47
CA LEU A 96 -2.36 -16.13 2.06
C LEU A 96 -3.53 -17.05 1.67
N SER A 97 -3.98 -17.86 2.63
CA SER A 97 -5.13 -18.74 2.47
C SER A 97 -6.32 -18.29 3.32
N ARG A 98 -7.42 -17.88 2.68
CA ARG A 98 -8.69 -17.48 3.32
C ARG A 98 -9.85 -17.53 2.32
N PRO A 99 -11.13 -17.44 2.75
CA PRO A 99 -12.24 -17.26 1.83
C PRO A 99 -12.01 -16.06 0.89
N GLY A 100 -12.09 -16.30 -0.43
CA GLY A 100 -11.79 -15.31 -1.48
C GLY A 100 -10.30 -15.19 -1.86
N ALA A 101 -9.43 -16.01 -1.27
CA ALA A 101 -8.02 -16.13 -1.62
C ALA A 101 -7.56 -17.58 -1.33
N PRO A 102 -8.03 -18.57 -2.11
CA PRO A 102 -7.67 -19.97 -1.89
C PRO A 102 -6.23 -20.25 -2.35
N THR A 103 -5.63 -21.27 -1.75
CA THR A 103 -4.43 -21.92 -2.27
C THR A 103 -4.84 -23.25 -2.88
N VAL A 104 -4.52 -23.47 -4.15
CA VAL A 104 -4.99 -24.61 -4.94
C VAL A 104 -3.80 -25.29 -5.60
N VAL A 105 -3.63 -26.59 -5.33
CA VAL A 105 -2.78 -27.48 -6.11
C VAL A 105 -3.69 -28.18 -7.12
N ARG A 106 -3.53 -27.88 -8.42
CA ARG A 106 -4.40 -28.42 -9.48
C ARG A 106 -4.39 -29.95 -9.46
N ALA A 107 -5.58 -30.55 -9.59
CA ALA A 107 -5.83 -31.99 -9.52
C ALA A 107 -5.71 -32.65 -8.12
N TYR A 108 -5.29 -31.91 -7.09
CA TYR A 108 -5.18 -32.42 -5.72
C TYR A 108 -6.07 -31.64 -4.74
N ARG A 109 -6.53 -32.30 -3.68
CA ARG A 109 -7.39 -31.72 -2.65
C ARG A 109 -6.64 -31.60 -1.32
N ALA A 110 -6.61 -30.39 -0.75
CA ALA A 110 -6.05 -30.15 0.57
C ALA A 110 -6.80 -30.98 1.63
N GLY A 111 -6.08 -31.53 2.60
CA GLY A 111 -6.60 -32.42 3.64
C GLY A 111 -6.86 -33.87 3.19
N ARG A 112 -6.84 -34.16 1.88
CA ARG A 112 -6.98 -35.53 1.35
C ARG A 112 -5.69 -36.00 0.67
N ASP A 113 -5.15 -35.16 -0.21
CA ASP A 113 -3.99 -35.51 -1.03
C ASP A 113 -2.71 -34.81 -0.53
N TYR A 114 -2.84 -33.63 0.10
CA TYR A 114 -1.74 -32.89 0.72
C TYR A 114 -2.19 -32.14 1.97
N VAL A 115 -1.27 -31.87 2.89
CA VAL A 115 -1.50 -31.04 4.08
C VAL A 115 -1.79 -29.60 3.68
N LEU A 116 -2.67 -28.91 4.41
CA LEU A 116 -2.94 -27.49 4.18
C LEU A 116 -1.63 -26.68 4.15
N ILE A 117 -1.36 -26.04 3.01
CA ILE A 117 -0.17 -25.20 2.83
C ILE A 117 -0.31 -23.96 3.71
N ARG A 118 0.69 -23.74 4.57
CA ARG A 118 0.81 -22.57 5.43
C ARG A 118 2.23 -22.04 5.34
N ASP A 119 2.32 -20.72 5.33
CA ASP A 119 3.59 -20.03 5.48
C ASP A 119 3.73 -19.54 6.94
N PRO A 120 4.64 -20.12 7.73
CA PRO A 120 4.84 -19.72 9.13
C PRO A 120 5.42 -18.31 9.28
N LEU A 121 6.00 -17.74 8.22
CA LEU A 121 6.62 -16.41 8.23
C LEU A 121 5.69 -15.30 7.71
N LEU A 122 4.49 -15.67 7.25
CA LEU A 122 3.47 -14.72 6.78
C LEU A 122 3.07 -13.73 7.89
N GLY A 123 3.52 -12.48 7.77
CA GLY A 123 3.11 -11.41 8.67
C GLY A 123 3.68 -11.54 10.09
N THR A 124 4.79 -12.24 10.27
CA THR A 124 5.40 -12.49 11.59
C THR A 124 6.86 -12.06 11.70
N THR A 125 7.46 -11.56 10.61
CA THR A 125 8.91 -11.26 10.56
C THR A 125 9.17 -9.78 10.28
N PRO A 126 9.95 -9.08 11.13
CA PRO A 126 10.63 -9.59 12.34
C PRO A 126 9.71 -9.76 13.56
N TYR A 127 8.46 -9.30 13.48
CA TYR A 127 7.45 -9.48 14.53
C TYR A 127 6.05 -9.47 13.92
N ALA A 128 5.04 -9.80 14.73
CA ALA A 128 3.64 -9.87 14.31
C ALA A 128 3.19 -8.57 13.60
N GLY A 129 2.56 -8.73 12.43
CA GLY A 129 2.12 -7.65 11.55
C GLY A 129 3.14 -7.19 10.50
N GLN A 130 4.39 -7.68 10.54
CA GLN A 130 5.42 -7.32 9.57
C GLN A 130 5.66 -8.39 8.51
N TYR A 131 5.93 -7.95 7.29
CA TYR A 131 6.10 -8.80 6.12
C TYR A 131 7.47 -8.59 5.49
N THR A 132 8.14 -9.68 5.16
CA THR A 132 9.36 -9.66 4.37
C THR A 132 9.04 -9.88 2.88
N PRO A 133 9.73 -9.20 1.96
CA PRO A 133 9.57 -9.45 0.52
C PRO A 133 9.86 -10.90 0.12
N TRP A 134 10.81 -11.55 0.80
CA TRP A 134 11.24 -12.91 0.52
C TRP A 134 11.74 -13.62 1.79
N HIS A 135 11.53 -14.94 1.83
CA HIS A 135 12.09 -15.87 2.81
C HIS A 135 12.04 -17.28 2.23
N LYS A 136 12.57 -18.28 2.96
CA LYS A 136 12.49 -19.69 2.54
C LYS A 136 11.03 -20.10 2.38
N CYS A 137 10.61 -20.37 1.15
CA CYS A 137 9.22 -20.73 0.86
C CYS A 137 8.85 -22.07 1.52
N PRO A 138 7.62 -22.21 2.05
CA PRO A 138 7.10 -23.50 2.49
C PRO A 138 7.01 -24.50 1.33
N SER A 139 7.18 -25.78 1.66
CA SER A 139 6.99 -26.90 0.74
C SER A 139 5.55 -27.43 0.79
N ILE A 140 5.14 -28.15 -0.26
CA ILE A 140 3.88 -28.89 -0.27
C ILE A 140 4.15 -30.30 0.28
N HIS A 141 3.43 -30.69 1.31
CA HIS A 141 3.54 -32.02 1.91
C HIS A 141 2.39 -32.90 1.45
N PHE A 142 2.66 -33.81 0.51
CA PHE A 142 1.67 -34.80 0.07
C PHE A 142 1.47 -35.89 1.13
N LEU A 143 0.23 -36.33 1.30
CA LEU A 143 -0.16 -37.37 2.25
C LEU A 143 0.08 -38.78 1.72
N LYS A 144 0.22 -38.91 0.41
CA LYS A 144 0.60 -40.13 -0.30
C LYS A 144 1.81 -39.84 -1.16
N ALA A 145 2.61 -40.87 -1.46
CA ALA A 145 3.71 -40.73 -2.39
C ALA A 145 3.20 -40.23 -3.75
N VAL A 146 3.89 -39.24 -4.30
CA VAL A 146 3.71 -38.75 -5.65
C VAL A 146 4.98 -39.11 -6.41
N PRO A 147 4.91 -39.65 -7.64
CA PRO A 147 6.11 -40.01 -8.39
C PRO A 147 7.08 -38.85 -8.51
N ASP A 148 8.38 -39.15 -8.35
CA ASP A 148 9.43 -38.17 -8.53
C ASP A 148 9.38 -37.55 -9.94
N GLY A 149 9.62 -36.24 -10.02
CA GLY A 149 9.48 -35.49 -11.26
C GLY A 149 8.05 -35.06 -11.59
N THR A 150 7.04 -35.39 -10.77
CA THR A 150 5.67 -34.91 -11.00
C THR A 150 5.59 -33.39 -10.94
N VAL A 151 5.17 -32.78 -12.05
CA VAL A 151 4.94 -31.34 -12.14
C VAL A 151 3.53 -31.01 -11.68
N VAL A 152 3.42 -30.23 -10.60
CA VAL A 152 2.13 -29.74 -10.10
C VAL A 152 1.97 -28.25 -10.37
N ARG A 153 0.76 -27.83 -10.73
CA ARG A 153 0.42 -26.41 -10.90
C ARG A 153 -0.22 -25.89 -9.62
N VAL A 154 0.34 -24.84 -9.06
CA VAL A 154 -0.13 -24.25 -7.81
C VAL A 154 -0.55 -22.81 -8.04
N SER A 155 -1.72 -22.44 -7.55
CA SER A 155 -2.19 -21.06 -7.53
C SER A 155 -2.41 -20.64 -6.09
N TRP A 156 -1.86 -19.50 -5.69
CA TRP A 156 -2.02 -18.95 -4.36
C TRP A 156 -2.13 -17.43 -4.43
N PHE A 157 -2.61 -16.84 -3.35
CA PHE A 157 -2.59 -15.39 -3.16
C PHE A 157 -1.45 -15.06 -2.21
N TYR A 158 -0.82 -13.91 -2.42
CA TYR A 158 0.12 -13.34 -1.47
C TYR A 158 -0.09 -11.83 -1.35
N PRO A 159 0.15 -11.22 -0.18
CA PRO A 159 0.17 -9.78 -0.03
C PRO A 159 1.47 -9.22 -0.64
N PRO A 160 1.42 -8.39 -1.70
CA PRO A 160 2.60 -7.67 -2.12
C PRO A 160 3.01 -6.67 -1.04
N VAL A 161 4.30 -6.64 -0.76
CA VAL A 161 4.90 -5.69 0.17
C VAL A 161 5.24 -4.42 -0.61
N PHE A 162 4.82 -3.27 -0.09
CA PHE A 162 5.13 -1.95 -0.63
C PHE A 162 6.19 -1.27 0.25
N TYR A 163 7.16 -0.65 -0.40
CA TYR A 163 8.20 0.15 0.22
C TYR A 163 8.91 -0.57 1.37
N GLY A 164 8.80 -0.04 2.58
CA GLY A 164 9.46 -0.54 3.78
C GLY A 164 8.67 -1.61 4.56
N GLY A 165 7.52 -2.08 4.06
CA GLY A 165 6.74 -3.12 4.76
C GLY A 165 5.22 -2.99 4.67
N GLN A 166 4.68 -2.00 3.94
CA GLN A 166 3.23 -1.81 3.89
C GLN A 166 2.56 -2.98 3.15
N VAL A 167 1.50 -3.51 3.75
CA VAL A 167 0.54 -4.42 3.11
C VAL A 167 -0.87 -3.86 3.30
N SER A 168 -1.81 -4.24 2.44
CA SER A 168 -3.21 -3.79 2.56
C SER A 168 -4.13 -4.90 3.05
N ILE A 169 -5.00 -4.55 4.00
CA ILE A 169 -6.07 -5.44 4.47
C ILE A 169 -7.19 -5.57 3.43
N ALA A 170 -7.81 -6.75 3.32
CA ALA A 170 -8.94 -6.95 2.41
C ALA A 170 -10.21 -6.24 2.89
N LEU A 171 -10.45 -5.02 2.41
CA LEU A 171 -11.62 -4.21 2.78
C LEU A 171 -12.98 -4.87 2.49
N GLY A 172 -13.05 -5.94 1.70
CA GLY A 172 -14.28 -6.72 1.48
C GLY A 172 -14.57 -7.77 2.55
N SER A 173 -13.61 -8.12 3.41
CA SER A 173 -13.73 -9.24 4.34
C SER A 173 -14.64 -8.94 5.53
N ARG A 174 -15.35 -9.97 5.99
CA ARG A 174 -16.10 -9.95 7.27
C ARG A 174 -15.16 -9.78 8.46
N ARG A 175 -13.98 -10.43 8.45
CA ARG A 175 -12.98 -10.27 9.53
C ARG A 175 -12.47 -8.84 9.63
N THR A 176 -12.21 -8.18 8.50
CA THR A 176 -11.86 -6.75 8.47
C THR A 176 -12.97 -5.87 9.05
N LYS A 177 -14.24 -6.22 8.82
CA LYS A 177 -15.38 -5.53 9.46
C LYS A 177 -15.36 -5.70 10.99
N ALA A 178 -15.09 -6.91 11.45
CA ALA A 178 -14.97 -7.20 12.89
C ALA A 178 -13.80 -6.44 13.52
N LEU A 179 -12.63 -6.42 12.86
CA LEU A 179 -11.46 -5.67 13.30
C LEU A 179 -11.77 -4.18 13.48
N PHE A 180 -12.35 -3.50 12.48
CA PHE A 180 -12.72 -2.08 12.65
C PHE A 180 -13.64 -1.82 13.85
N ARG A 181 -14.60 -2.69 14.10
CA ARG A 181 -15.50 -2.58 15.27
C ARG A 181 -14.74 -2.78 16.57
N GLN A 182 -13.83 -3.75 16.61
CA GLN A 182 -13.01 -4.03 17.77
C GLN A 182 -12.05 -2.88 18.06
N GLU A 183 -11.33 -2.39 17.06
CA GLU A 183 -10.40 -1.25 17.19
C GLU A 183 -11.12 -0.01 17.72
N ILE A 184 -12.24 0.37 17.10
CA ILE A 184 -13.02 1.54 17.58
C ILE A 184 -13.45 1.32 19.03
N ARG A 185 -14.02 0.15 19.38
CA ARG A 185 -14.43 -0.16 20.76
C ARG A 185 -13.27 -0.04 21.75
N LEU A 186 -12.11 -0.61 21.42
CA LEU A 186 -10.93 -0.60 22.30
C LEU A 186 -10.39 0.82 22.48
N VAL A 187 -10.27 1.60 21.40
CA VAL A 187 -9.85 3.00 21.45
C VAL A 187 -10.86 3.85 22.23
N THR A 188 -12.17 3.66 22.01
CA THR A 188 -13.21 4.37 22.78
C THR A 188 -13.10 4.08 24.26
N ALA A 189 -12.95 2.81 24.63
CA ALA A 189 -12.87 2.39 26.02
C ALA A 189 -11.59 2.87 26.72
N ALA A 190 -10.49 2.99 25.98
CA ALA A 190 -9.21 3.41 26.55
C ALA A 190 -9.04 4.94 26.62
N LEU A 191 -9.52 5.68 25.62
CA LEU A 191 -9.18 7.09 25.44
C LEU A 191 -10.37 8.06 25.51
N HIS A 192 -11.62 7.56 25.42
CA HIS A 192 -12.83 8.39 25.31
C HIS A 192 -12.71 9.59 24.36
N PRO A 193 -12.18 9.42 23.13
CA PRO A 193 -11.83 10.55 22.30
C PRO A 193 -13.07 11.17 21.65
N GLN A 194 -13.04 12.50 21.50
CA GLN A 194 -14.08 13.25 20.78
C GLN A 194 -14.00 13.07 19.25
N GLY A 195 -12.89 12.56 18.74
CA GLY A 195 -12.74 12.25 17.33
C GLY A 195 -11.67 11.22 17.02
N TYR A 196 -11.79 10.61 15.85
CA TYR A 196 -11.02 9.45 15.41
C TYR A 196 -10.37 9.72 14.06
N MET A 197 -9.06 9.56 14.01
CA MET A 197 -8.31 9.45 12.77
C MET A 197 -8.53 8.05 12.19
N MET A 198 -9.32 7.93 11.12
CA MET A 198 -9.58 6.62 10.50
C MET A 198 -8.55 6.25 9.41
N SER A 199 -7.60 7.14 9.15
CA SER A 199 -6.46 7.01 8.21
C SER A 199 -6.83 6.81 6.74
N PHE A 200 -7.39 5.67 6.31
CA PHE A 200 -7.76 5.36 4.90
C PHE A 200 -6.93 6.05 3.80
N ASP A 201 -5.61 6.10 3.96
CA ASP A 201 -4.64 6.68 3.03
C ASP A 201 -3.90 5.59 2.25
N GLU A 202 -3.42 5.98 1.07
CA GLU A 202 -2.44 5.24 0.29
C GLU A 202 -2.68 3.72 0.19
N ILE A 203 -3.92 3.32 -0.14
CA ILE A 203 -4.28 1.91 -0.30
C ILE A 203 -3.82 1.41 -1.67
N ARG A 204 -2.57 0.96 -1.74
CA ARG A 204 -1.84 0.67 -2.99
C ARG A 204 -2.24 -0.64 -3.68
N ILE A 205 -3.06 -1.47 -3.04
CA ILE A 205 -3.64 -2.67 -3.67
C ILE A 205 -5.07 -2.91 -3.21
N MET A 206 -5.95 -3.19 -4.17
CA MET A 206 -7.34 -3.55 -3.93
C MET A 206 -7.92 -4.27 -5.15
N GLY A 207 -8.97 -5.07 -4.95
CA GLY A 207 -9.80 -5.57 -6.05
C GLY A 207 -9.41 -6.93 -6.64
N TRP A 208 -8.38 -7.61 -6.12
CA TRP A 208 -7.87 -8.89 -6.67
C TRP A 208 -8.47 -10.18 -6.09
N GLY A 209 -9.16 -10.13 -4.93
CA GLY A 209 -9.69 -11.37 -4.32
C GLY A 209 -10.73 -12.06 -5.19
N LEU A 210 -10.72 -13.41 -5.19
CA LEU A 210 -11.74 -14.21 -5.85
C LEU A 210 -13.12 -13.87 -5.30
N ARG A 211 -14.06 -13.70 -6.21
CA ARG A 211 -15.48 -13.57 -5.91
C ARG A 211 -16.12 -14.80 -6.55
N GLY A 212 -17.04 -15.46 -5.84
CA GLY A 212 -17.89 -16.48 -6.46
C GLY A 212 -18.79 -15.86 -7.53
N THR A 213 -20.07 -16.18 -7.55
CA THR A 213 -21.02 -15.73 -8.60
C THR A 213 -21.47 -14.27 -8.53
N ARG A 214 -20.92 -13.43 -7.62
CA ARG A 214 -21.41 -12.05 -7.42
C ARG A 214 -20.63 -11.01 -8.24
N PRO A 215 -21.30 -10.04 -8.89
CA PRO A 215 -20.65 -8.95 -9.62
C PRO A 215 -19.61 -8.20 -8.77
N GLN A 216 -18.49 -7.85 -9.40
CA GLN A 216 -17.40 -7.14 -8.74
C GLN A 216 -17.81 -5.70 -8.43
N GLN A 217 -18.01 -5.39 -7.15
CA GLN A 217 -18.01 -4.00 -6.70
C GLN A 217 -16.65 -3.36 -7.01
N SER A 218 -16.66 -2.21 -7.68
CA SER A 218 -15.44 -1.44 -7.95
C SER A 218 -14.70 -1.09 -6.64
N PRO A 219 -13.37 -0.98 -6.66
CA PRO A 219 -12.58 -0.53 -5.51
C PRO A 219 -13.14 0.74 -4.85
N GLY A 220 -13.53 1.74 -5.63
CA GLY A 220 -14.14 2.98 -5.13
C GLY A 220 -15.44 2.74 -4.36
N ARG A 221 -16.36 1.91 -4.89
CA ARG A 221 -17.60 1.53 -4.17
C ARG A 221 -17.32 0.73 -2.90
N LEU A 222 -16.32 -0.15 -2.92
CA LEU A 222 -15.91 -0.91 -1.75
C LEU A 222 -15.35 0.00 -0.65
N LEU A 223 -14.46 0.92 -1.01
CA LEU A 223 -13.90 1.91 -0.08
C LEU A 223 -15.01 2.83 0.47
N ALA A 224 -15.91 3.32 -0.39
CA ALA A 224 -17.06 4.13 0.02
C ALA A 224 -17.93 3.41 1.05
N LYS A 225 -18.26 2.13 0.80
CA LYS A 225 -19.01 1.30 1.76
C LYS A 225 -18.27 1.15 3.08
N ARG A 226 -16.94 0.99 3.02
CA ARG A 226 -16.13 0.72 4.19
C ARG A 226 -15.95 1.95 5.08
N VAL A 227 -15.66 3.12 4.51
CA VAL A 227 -15.57 4.37 5.28
C VAL A 227 -16.92 4.76 5.89
N ARG A 228 -18.03 4.53 5.17
CA ARG A 228 -19.38 4.74 5.70
C ARG A 228 -19.66 3.85 6.92
N TYR A 229 -19.26 2.58 6.84
CA TYR A 229 -19.37 1.65 7.96
C TYR A 229 -18.56 2.13 9.18
N CYS A 230 -17.31 2.53 8.99
CA CYS A 230 -16.47 3.01 10.09
C CYS A 230 -17.04 4.29 10.70
N THR A 231 -17.51 5.23 9.86
CA THR A 231 -18.14 6.46 10.33
C THR A 231 -19.41 6.19 11.15
N HIS A 232 -20.21 5.19 10.78
CA HIS A 232 -21.38 4.79 11.56
C HIS A 232 -20.99 4.25 12.96
N LEU A 233 -19.88 3.50 13.05
CA LEU A 233 -19.37 3.00 14.33
C LEU A 233 -18.90 4.11 15.28
N LEU A 234 -18.55 5.30 14.77
CA LEU A 234 -18.14 6.44 15.60
C LEU A 234 -19.31 7.11 16.34
N GLY A 235 -20.57 6.83 15.95
CA GLY A 235 -21.74 7.45 16.56
C GLY A 235 -21.77 8.98 16.40
N THR A 236 -21.63 9.69 17.51
CA THR A 236 -21.58 11.17 17.56
C THR A 236 -20.16 11.72 17.44
N ALA A 237 -19.12 10.90 17.64
CA ALA A 237 -17.74 11.34 17.56
C ALA A 237 -17.34 11.80 16.15
N GLN A 238 -16.39 12.73 16.10
CA GLN A 238 -15.87 13.31 14.88
C GLN A 238 -14.98 12.32 14.11
N GLY A 239 -15.15 12.19 12.80
CA GLY A 239 -14.24 11.40 11.95
C GLY A 239 -13.22 12.29 11.25
N TYR A 240 -11.98 11.81 11.09
CA TYR A 240 -10.94 12.45 10.29
C TYR A 240 -10.38 11.46 9.26
N ILE A 241 -10.20 11.91 8.01
CA ILE A 241 -9.68 11.09 6.90
C ILE A 241 -8.62 11.82 6.07
N TRP A 242 -7.56 11.14 5.65
CA TRP A 242 -6.65 11.69 4.65
C TRP A 242 -7.37 11.80 3.28
N SER A 243 -7.15 12.90 2.57
CA SER A 243 -7.91 13.23 1.35
C SER A 243 -7.72 12.27 0.18
N ASP A 244 -6.55 11.66 0.06
CA ASP A 244 -6.00 11.14 -1.19
C ASP A 244 -6.83 10.03 -1.81
N MET A 245 -7.29 9.08 -0.99
CA MET A 245 -8.09 7.95 -1.46
C MET A 245 -9.54 8.33 -1.80
N PHE A 246 -9.92 9.59 -1.56
CA PHE A 246 -11.27 10.15 -1.80
C PHE A 246 -11.28 11.31 -2.80
N ASP A 247 -10.13 11.87 -3.13
CA ASP A 247 -9.98 13.01 -4.03
C ASP A 247 -9.69 12.55 -5.48
N PRO A 248 -10.56 12.84 -6.47
CA PRO A 248 -10.32 12.49 -7.87
C PRO A 248 -9.14 13.24 -8.49
N TYR A 249 -8.67 14.32 -7.86
CA TYR A 249 -7.46 15.03 -8.26
C TYR A 249 -6.21 14.48 -7.57
N HIS A 250 -6.35 13.44 -6.74
CA HIS A 250 -5.27 12.77 -6.03
C HIS A 250 -5.21 11.27 -6.37
N ASN A 251 -5.46 10.34 -5.44
CA ASN A 251 -5.33 8.90 -5.66
C ASN A 251 -6.65 8.22 -6.07
N ALA A 252 -7.80 8.92 -6.01
CA ALA A 252 -9.12 8.33 -6.24
C ALA A 252 -9.49 8.19 -7.73
N HIS A 253 -8.65 7.51 -8.51
CA HIS A 253 -8.85 7.24 -9.93
C HIS A 253 -8.48 5.80 -10.31
N ALA A 254 -8.49 5.47 -11.61
CA ALA A 254 -8.03 4.18 -12.14
C ALA A 254 -6.50 4.14 -12.25
N HIS A 255 -5.89 2.96 -12.31
CA HIS A 255 -4.42 2.80 -12.45
C HIS A 255 -3.60 3.35 -11.26
N TYR A 256 -4.20 3.43 -10.07
CA TYR A 256 -3.47 3.74 -8.85
C TYR A 256 -2.76 2.48 -8.32
N TYR A 257 -1.42 2.42 -8.46
CA TYR A 257 -0.59 1.27 -8.07
C TYR A 257 -1.18 -0.07 -8.57
N LEU A 258 -1.36 -1.04 -7.68
CA LEU A 258 -1.89 -2.37 -7.97
C LEU A 258 -3.40 -2.43 -7.67
N VAL A 259 -4.14 -1.33 -7.79
CA VAL A 259 -5.60 -1.38 -7.65
C VAL A 259 -6.23 -1.90 -8.94
N HIS A 260 -6.91 -3.04 -8.84
CA HIS A 260 -7.67 -3.63 -9.94
C HIS A 260 -9.04 -2.96 -10.09
N GLY A 261 -9.11 -2.01 -11.02
CA GLY A 261 -10.28 -1.17 -11.28
C GLY A 261 -10.04 0.28 -10.89
N SER A 262 -11.10 0.99 -10.50
CA SER A 262 -11.04 2.41 -10.17
C SER A 262 -11.47 2.71 -8.74
N LEU A 263 -10.72 3.60 -8.08
CA LEU A 263 -11.09 4.21 -6.80
C LEU A 263 -12.06 5.38 -6.95
N ALA A 264 -12.37 5.80 -8.18
CA ALA A 264 -13.27 6.91 -8.43
C ALA A 264 -14.63 6.74 -7.71
N GLY A 265 -15.12 7.86 -7.17
CA GLY A 265 -16.38 7.89 -6.43
C GLY A 265 -16.31 7.35 -5.00
N SER A 266 -15.12 6.97 -4.49
CA SER A 266 -14.93 6.58 -3.08
C SER A 266 -15.45 7.62 -2.09
N TRP A 267 -15.32 8.91 -2.39
CA TRP A 267 -15.83 10.02 -1.57
C TRP A 267 -17.33 9.96 -1.28
N ARG A 268 -18.12 9.26 -2.11
CA ARG A 268 -19.57 9.09 -1.86
C ARG A 268 -19.85 8.33 -0.56
N GLY A 269 -18.84 7.67 0.01
CA GLY A 269 -18.86 7.04 1.33
C GLY A 269 -18.79 8.00 2.51
N LEU A 270 -18.24 9.20 2.31
CA LEU A 270 -17.94 10.14 3.38
C LEU A 270 -19.21 10.82 3.89
N SER A 271 -19.44 10.76 5.20
CA SER A 271 -20.48 11.53 5.90
C SER A 271 -20.04 12.97 6.11
N ARG A 272 -20.99 13.90 6.29
CA ARG A 272 -20.71 15.30 6.68
C ARG A 272 -20.03 15.44 8.03
N LYS A 273 -20.12 14.40 8.87
CA LYS A 273 -19.36 14.27 10.13
C LYS A 273 -17.87 13.98 9.92
N VAL A 274 -17.37 13.84 8.69
CA VAL A 274 -15.94 13.62 8.43
C VAL A 274 -15.27 14.94 8.06
N VAL A 275 -14.16 15.25 8.75
CA VAL A 275 -13.23 16.32 8.38
C VAL A 275 -12.14 15.71 7.51
N VAL A 276 -11.88 16.33 6.37
CA VAL A 276 -10.88 15.88 5.39
C VAL A 276 -9.54 16.54 5.69
N MET A 277 -8.50 15.76 5.94
CA MET A 277 -7.12 16.25 6.01
C MET A 277 -6.53 16.28 4.60
N ASN A 278 -6.50 17.48 4.02
CA ASN A 278 -6.09 17.69 2.65
C ASN A 278 -4.57 17.83 2.57
N TRP A 279 -3.93 16.96 1.78
CA TRP A 279 -2.48 16.95 1.63
C TRP A 279 -2.01 16.99 0.17
N ASN A 280 -2.92 17.20 -0.80
CA ASN A 280 -2.56 17.22 -2.22
C ASN A 280 -1.86 18.53 -2.62
N PHE A 281 -0.56 18.62 -2.33
CA PHE A 281 0.23 19.81 -2.67
C PHE A 281 0.31 20.06 -4.18
N GLY A 282 0.30 19.03 -5.04
CA GLY A 282 0.42 19.23 -6.49
C GLY A 282 -0.81 19.89 -7.12
N ARG A 283 -2.01 19.63 -6.55
CA ARG A 283 -3.29 20.11 -7.11
C ARG A 283 -4.19 20.79 -6.06
N ARG A 284 -3.57 21.52 -5.12
CA ARG A 284 -4.20 22.17 -3.94
C ARG A 284 -5.54 22.81 -4.26
N ALA A 285 -5.58 23.74 -5.20
CA ALA A 285 -6.79 24.49 -5.54
C ALA A 285 -7.95 23.59 -5.99
N ALA A 286 -7.67 22.59 -6.83
CA ALA A 286 -8.67 21.64 -7.32
C ALA A 286 -9.21 20.76 -6.18
N SER A 287 -8.31 20.23 -5.35
CA SER A 287 -8.66 19.39 -4.19
C SER A 287 -9.46 20.15 -3.14
N LEU A 288 -9.01 21.36 -2.78
CA LEU A 288 -9.70 22.21 -1.80
C LEU A 288 -11.11 22.56 -2.28
N LYS A 289 -11.24 23.01 -3.54
CA LYS A 289 -12.54 23.32 -4.17
C LYS A 289 -13.43 22.08 -4.22
N PHE A 290 -12.90 20.91 -4.57
CA PHE A 290 -13.65 19.67 -4.68
C PHE A 290 -14.42 19.32 -3.40
N PHE A 291 -13.74 19.35 -2.25
CA PHE A 291 -14.33 19.05 -0.95
C PHE A 291 -15.21 20.20 -0.44
N ALA A 292 -14.81 21.46 -0.66
CA ALA A 292 -15.58 22.64 -0.24
C ALA A 292 -16.94 22.74 -0.95
N THR A 293 -16.99 22.56 -2.27
CA THR A 293 -18.27 22.53 -3.04
C THR A 293 -19.18 21.38 -2.59
N ARG A 294 -18.61 20.32 -2.01
CA ARG A 294 -19.35 19.21 -1.40
C ARG A 294 -19.56 19.40 0.10
N GLY A 295 -19.31 20.61 0.61
CA GLY A 295 -19.46 21.06 2.00
C GLY A 295 -18.83 20.15 3.05
N TYR A 296 -17.64 19.62 2.77
CA TYR A 296 -16.81 18.99 3.80
C TYR A 296 -15.96 20.05 4.50
N ARG A 297 -15.82 19.90 5.82
CA ARG A 297 -14.81 20.63 6.59
C ARG A 297 -13.43 20.05 6.30
N GLN A 298 -12.42 20.90 6.27
CA GLN A 298 -11.07 20.52 5.87
C GLN A 298 -10.03 21.06 6.84
N ILE A 299 -9.02 20.23 7.13
CA ILE A 299 -7.76 20.65 7.74
C ILE A 299 -6.68 20.49 6.68
N ILE A 300 -5.87 21.50 6.44
CA ILE A 300 -4.79 21.43 5.44
C ILE A 300 -3.54 20.88 6.11
N ALA A 301 -2.93 19.83 5.58
CA ALA A 301 -1.59 19.36 5.96
C ALA A 301 -0.54 20.35 5.42
N GLY A 302 -0.44 21.50 6.10
CA GLY A 302 0.31 22.68 5.64
C GLY A 302 1.82 22.54 5.73
N TYR A 303 2.30 21.59 6.55
CA TYR A 303 3.71 21.20 6.63
C TYR A 303 3.82 19.69 6.52
N TYR A 304 4.76 19.22 5.70
CA TYR A 304 5.02 17.80 5.42
C TYR A 304 6.53 17.60 5.15
N ASP A 305 7.36 17.82 6.18
CA ASP A 305 8.84 17.82 6.12
C ASP A 305 9.42 18.62 4.93
N SER A 306 8.79 19.76 4.65
CA SER A 306 9.06 20.61 3.49
C SER A 306 9.30 22.06 3.93
N PRO A 307 9.90 22.92 3.09
CA PRO A 307 10.12 24.33 3.44
C PRO A 307 8.81 25.03 3.82
N LEU A 308 8.85 25.89 4.86
CA LEU A 308 7.68 26.61 5.36
C LEU A 308 7.02 27.53 4.31
N ALA A 309 7.74 27.93 3.25
CA ALA A 309 7.18 28.66 2.11
C ALA A 309 5.97 27.93 1.48
N ASN A 310 5.94 26.61 1.54
CA ASN A 310 4.81 25.80 1.05
C ASN A 310 3.50 26.08 1.82
N LEU A 311 3.58 26.44 3.10
CA LEU A 311 2.40 26.81 3.88
C LEU A 311 1.73 28.06 3.29
N ARG A 312 2.51 29.07 2.89
CA ARG A 312 1.94 30.29 2.28
C ARG A 312 1.23 30.00 0.97
N LEU A 313 1.76 29.07 0.17
CA LEU A 313 1.12 28.61 -1.06
C LEU A 313 -0.19 27.85 -0.80
N TRP A 314 -0.25 27.09 0.31
CA TRP A 314 -1.50 26.50 0.80
C TRP A 314 -2.51 27.56 1.20
N MET A 315 -2.11 28.54 2.02
CA MET A 315 -2.97 29.63 2.47
C MET A 315 -3.53 30.44 1.30
N ALA A 316 -2.68 30.75 0.30
CA ALA A 316 -3.12 31.42 -0.92
C ALA A 316 -4.16 30.60 -1.71
N SER A 317 -3.99 29.28 -1.80
CA SER A 317 -4.97 28.40 -2.45
C SER A 317 -6.26 28.20 -1.64
N ALA A 318 -6.19 28.40 -0.32
CA ALA A 318 -7.30 28.29 0.61
C ALA A 318 -8.10 29.60 0.74
N ALA A 319 -7.53 30.74 0.30
CA ALA A 319 -8.22 32.02 0.31
C ALA A 319 -9.54 31.94 -0.48
N GLY A 320 -10.64 32.33 0.17
CA GLY A 320 -11.99 32.23 -0.41
C GLY A 320 -12.58 30.82 -0.48
N VAL A 321 -11.87 29.78 -0.01
CA VAL A 321 -12.42 28.43 0.08
C VAL A 321 -13.16 28.26 1.41
N HIS A 322 -14.46 28.01 1.34
CA HIS A 322 -15.26 27.71 2.54
C HIS A 322 -14.90 26.36 3.16
N GLY A 323 -15.10 26.24 4.49
CA GLY A 323 -14.95 24.98 5.20
C GLY A 323 -13.50 24.61 5.56
N ILE A 324 -12.52 25.49 5.31
CA ILE A 324 -11.18 25.36 5.89
C ILE A 324 -11.26 25.72 7.37
N ILE A 325 -10.93 24.77 8.26
CA ILE A 325 -11.05 24.95 9.72
C ILE A 325 -9.72 24.86 10.46
N GLY A 326 -8.61 24.68 9.75
CA GLY A 326 -7.29 24.68 10.36
C GLY A 326 -6.18 24.16 9.45
N TYR A 327 -4.96 24.24 9.97
CA TYR A 327 -3.74 23.75 9.35
C TYR A 327 -3.01 22.82 10.32
N MET A 328 -2.45 21.74 9.79
CA MET A 328 -1.74 20.71 10.53
C MET A 328 -0.24 20.75 10.18
N TYR A 329 0.58 20.64 11.22
CA TYR A 329 2.02 20.42 11.08
C TYR A 329 2.31 18.92 11.11
N THR A 330 2.66 18.34 9.97
CA THR A 330 2.91 16.90 9.84
C THR A 330 4.40 16.65 9.61
N THR A 331 5.04 15.88 10.49
CA THR A 331 6.43 15.45 10.32
C THR A 331 6.55 13.94 10.43
N TRP A 332 7.21 13.32 9.46
CA TRP A 332 7.61 11.91 9.44
C TRP A 332 9.06 11.71 9.86
N ARG A 333 9.80 12.81 10.04
CA ARG A 333 11.20 12.83 10.47
C ARG A 333 11.37 13.25 11.93
N GLY A 334 10.29 13.65 12.61
CA GLY A 334 10.37 14.27 13.93
C GLY A 334 11.04 15.65 13.89
N ASP A 335 10.97 16.36 12.77
CA ASP A 335 11.55 17.70 12.64
C ASP A 335 10.57 18.75 13.14
N TYR A 336 10.79 19.24 14.37
CA TYR A 336 9.97 20.26 15.01
C TYR A 336 10.58 21.66 14.96
N ARG A 337 11.73 21.85 14.28
CA ARG A 337 12.45 23.14 14.28
C ARG A 337 11.62 24.29 13.71
N GLN A 338 10.71 23.99 12.76
CA GLN A 338 9.86 24.98 12.12
C GLN A 338 8.48 25.14 12.78
N LEU A 339 8.17 24.40 13.86
CA LEU A 339 6.84 24.38 14.47
C LEU A 339 6.41 25.76 15.00
N LYS A 340 7.31 26.50 15.66
CA LYS A 340 7.02 27.85 16.16
C LYS A 340 6.68 28.81 15.01
N ALA A 341 7.49 28.82 13.96
CA ALA A 341 7.29 29.66 12.79
C ALA A 341 6.01 29.29 12.01
N PHE A 342 5.70 28.00 11.94
CA PHE A 342 4.43 27.50 11.40
C PHE A 342 3.24 28.04 12.18
N ALA A 343 3.24 27.88 13.51
CA ALA A 343 2.15 28.35 14.37
C ALA A 343 1.94 29.87 14.25
N GLN A 344 3.02 30.65 14.18
CA GLN A 344 2.96 32.10 13.96
C GLN A 344 2.39 32.46 12.58
N THR A 345 2.67 31.66 11.55
CA THR A 345 2.16 31.91 10.19
C THR A 345 0.66 31.61 10.09
N VAL A 346 0.17 30.57 10.77
CA VAL A 346 -1.25 30.18 10.73
C VAL A 346 -2.16 31.07 11.59
N ARG A 347 -1.62 31.72 12.63
CA ARG A 347 -2.38 32.62 13.52
C ARG A 347 -2.64 34.01 12.91
N ARG A 348 -1.90 34.37 11.87
CA ARG A 348 -2.13 35.59 11.09
C ARG A 348 -3.23 35.33 10.08
#